data_AF-A0A662U957-F1
#
_entry.id   AF-A0A662U957-F1
#
_cell.length_a   1.000
_cell.length_b   1.000
_cell.length_c   1.000
_cell.angle_alpha   90.00
_cell.angle_beta   90.00
_cell.angle_gamma   90.00
#
_symmetry.space_group_name_H-M   'P 1'
#
loop_
_entity.id
_entity.type
_entity.pdbx_description
1 polymer ?
#
loop_
_entity_poly.entity_id
_entity_poly.type
_entity_poly.pdbx_seq_one_letter_code
_entity_poly.pdbx_strand_id
1 'polypeptide(L)'
;MVGAVARLKPVPKPPAVKVSKILLAASVILLIVDVALAQYELSALALILTVAALLIVRKEAVTTVDYALMAMFVLMFADFRGLANILAPAMSGLAITNPVSEVFLPVALSQVVSNVPATLFLIGHVSSWESLAVGANLGGVWLITGSLANIITVRLTGISMRKFHRYVLPYFAILSAVILVLAAAGLYPH
;
A
#
# COMPACT_ATOMS: atom_id res chain seq x y z
N MET A 1 -27.22 29.39 -5.51
CA MET A 1 -25.86 29.94 -5.30
C MET A 1 -24.86 28.78 -5.34
N VAL A 2 -24.21 28.58 -6.49
CA VAL A 2 -23.20 27.54 -6.69
C VAL A 2 -21.92 28.00 -6.00
N GLY A 3 -21.57 27.35 -4.89
CA GLY A 3 -20.42 27.70 -4.07
C GLY A 3 -19.11 27.56 -4.85
N ALA A 4 -18.31 28.62 -4.82
CA ALA A 4 -17.00 28.70 -5.42
C ALA A 4 -16.13 27.50 -5.00
N VAL A 5 -15.88 26.59 -5.93
CA VAL A 5 -14.81 25.61 -5.81
C VAL A 5 -13.53 26.42 -5.64
N ALA A 6 -12.96 26.43 -4.44
CA ALA A 6 -11.67 27.02 -4.17
C ALA A 6 -10.68 26.43 -5.20
N ARG A 7 -10.38 27.20 -6.24
CA ARG A 7 -9.41 26.82 -7.27
C ARG A 7 -8.10 26.59 -6.53
N LEU A 8 -7.57 25.38 -6.60
CA LEU A 8 -6.22 25.09 -6.15
C LEU A 8 -5.32 26.15 -6.79
N LYS A 9 -4.52 26.84 -5.98
CA LYS A 9 -3.49 27.72 -6.54
C LYS A 9 -2.68 26.88 -7.53
N PRO A 10 -2.45 27.35 -8.76
CA PRO A 10 -1.68 26.57 -9.71
C PRO A 10 -0.33 26.26 -9.06
N VAL A 11 -0.09 24.98 -8.83
CA VAL A 11 1.21 24.50 -8.35
C VAL A 11 2.21 24.97 -9.40
N PRO A 12 3.32 25.65 -9.00
CA PRO A 12 4.37 26.03 -9.92
C PRO A 12 4.71 24.84 -10.80
N LYS A 13 4.71 25.03 -12.12
CA LYS A 13 4.95 23.94 -13.06
C LYS A 13 6.25 23.26 -12.63
N PRO A 14 6.23 21.94 -12.29
CA PRO A 14 7.44 21.27 -11.86
C PRO A 14 8.51 21.49 -12.92
N PRO A 15 9.79 21.67 -12.53
CA PRO A 15 10.86 21.75 -13.51
C PRO A 15 10.76 20.57 -14.47
N ALA A 16 10.96 20.82 -15.76
CA ALA A 16 10.79 19.79 -16.78
C ALA A 16 11.71 18.60 -16.47
N VAL A 17 11.11 17.49 -16.03
CA VAL A 17 11.84 16.25 -15.72
C VAL A 17 12.26 15.63 -17.04
N LYS A 18 13.55 15.74 -17.38
CA LYS A 18 14.12 15.06 -18.55
C LYS A 18 14.26 13.58 -18.23
N VAL A 19 13.34 12.77 -18.74
CA VAL A 19 13.41 11.30 -18.61
C VAL A 19 14.58 10.77 -19.43
N SER A 20 15.52 10.10 -18.78
CA SER A 20 16.61 9.40 -19.45
C SER A 20 16.06 8.08 -20.02
N LYS A 21 16.03 7.95 -21.35
CA LYS A 21 15.57 6.72 -22.03
C LYS A 21 16.39 5.49 -21.61
N ILE A 22 17.70 5.68 -21.41
CA ILE A 22 18.63 4.62 -21.00
C ILE A 22 18.29 4.15 -19.59
N LEU A 23 18.07 5.07 -18.65
CA LEU A 23 17.70 4.70 -17.28
C LEU A 23 16.33 4.06 -17.22
N LEU A 24 15.37 4.55 -17.99
CA LEU A 24 14.05 3.96 -18.06
C LEU A 24 14.13 2.51 -18.57
N ALA A 25 14.83 2.29 -19.68
CA ALA A 25 15.04 0.95 -20.23
C ALA A 25 15.77 0.03 -19.23
N ALA A 26 16.85 0.51 -18.62
CA ALA A 26 17.59 -0.24 -17.60
C ALA A 26 16.69 -0.59 -16.40
N SER A 27 15.89 0.35 -15.89
CA SER A 27 14.99 0.13 -14.76
C SER A 27 13.90 -0.88 -15.08
N VAL A 28 13.33 -0.84 -16.29
CA VAL A 28 12.33 -1.81 -16.75
C VAL A 28 12.94 -3.21 -16.89
N ILE A 29 14.13 -3.32 -17.47
CA ILE A 29 14.84 -4.59 -17.60
C ILE A 29 15.16 -5.17 -16.21
N LEU A 30 15.71 -4.34 -15.31
CA LEU A 30 16.02 -4.76 -13.94
C LEU A 30 14.77 -5.19 -13.19
N LEU A 31 13.64 -4.49 -13.33
CA LEU A 31 12.38 -4.91 -12.73
C LEU A 31 11.94 -6.31 -13.20
N ILE A 32 12.02 -6.58 -14.50
CA ILE A 32 11.67 -7.89 -15.06
C ILE A 32 12.61 -8.97 -14.51
N VAL A 33 13.92 -8.68 -14.46
CA VAL A 33 14.93 -9.59 -13.91
C VAL A 33 14.69 -9.85 -12.42
N ASP A 34 14.41 -8.81 -11.64
CA ASP A 34 14.14 -8.90 -10.21
C ASP A 34 12.91 -9.78 -9.93
N VAL A 35 11.81 -9.57 -10.68
CA VAL A 35 10.59 -10.40 -10.57
C VAL A 35 10.86 -11.85 -10.97
N ALA A 36 11.66 -12.08 -12.02
CA ALA A 36 12.00 -13.43 -12.45
C ALA A 36 12.87 -14.15 -11.40
N LEU A 37 13.92 -13.50 -10.89
CA LEU A 37 14.82 -14.07 -9.89
C LEU A 37 14.13 -14.28 -8.54
N ALA A 38 13.19 -13.41 -8.16
CA ALA A 38 12.40 -13.58 -6.95
C ALA A 38 11.57 -14.88 -6.96
N GLN A 39 11.07 -15.32 -8.12
CA GLN A 39 10.36 -16.59 -8.26
C GLN A 39 11.25 -17.82 -8.01
N TYR A 40 12.56 -17.66 -8.17
CA TYR A 40 13.56 -18.71 -7.91
C TYR A 40 14.24 -18.54 -6.54
N GLU A 41 13.70 -17.72 -5.64
CA GLU A 41 14.29 -17.40 -4.33
C GLU A 41 15.69 -16.75 -4.41
N LEU A 42 16.05 -16.18 -5.56
CA LEU A 42 17.34 -15.54 -5.82
C LEU A 42 17.31 -14.02 -5.58
N SER A 43 16.48 -13.55 -4.63
CA SER A 43 16.28 -12.11 -4.38
C SER A 43 17.56 -11.37 -3.96
N ALA A 44 18.49 -12.05 -3.28
CA ALA A 44 19.79 -11.47 -2.92
C ALA A 44 20.66 -11.21 -4.16
N LEU A 45 20.65 -12.15 -5.12
CA LEU A 45 21.36 -11.99 -6.39
C LEU A 45 20.74 -10.86 -7.21
N ALA A 46 19.41 -10.80 -7.25
CA ALA A 46 18.65 -9.75 -7.93
C ALA A 46 19.07 -8.35 -7.43
N LEU A 47 19.13 -8.16 -6.11
CA LEU A 47 19.59 -6.92 -5.49
C LEU A 47 21.03 -6.56 -5.91
N ILE A 48 21.95 -7.54 -5.86
CA ILE A 48 23.36 -7.31 -6.25
C ILE A 48 23.44 -6.86 -7.72
N LEU A 49 22.73 -7.55 -8.62
CA LEU A 49 22.71 -7.21 -10.04
C LEU A 49 22.11 -5.82 -10.29
N THR A 50 21.01 -5.50 -9.61
CA THR A 50 20.35 -4.19 -9.71
C THR A 50 21.26 -3.07 -9.24
N VAL A 51 21.92 -3.21 -8.09
CA VAL A 51 22.88 -2.20 -7.61
C VAL A 51 24.07 -2.08 -8.56
N ALA A 52 24.66 -3.19 -8.99
CA ALA A 52 25.80 -3.17 -9.91
C ALA A 52 25.45 -2.51 -11.25
N ALA A 53 24.32 -2.88 -11.85
CA ALA A 53 23.85 -2.31 -13.10
C ALA A 53 23.56 -0.82 -12.98
N LEU A 54 22.89 -0.38 -11.91
CA LEU A 54 22.62 1.04 -11.69
C LEU A 54 23.90 1.83 -11.42
N LEU A 55 24.89 1.29 -10.70
CA LEU A 55 26.19 1.93 -10.54
C LEU A 55 26.93 2.13 -11.87
N ILE A 56 26.80 1.18 -12.81
CA ILE A 56 27.38 1.27 -14.16
C ILE A 56 26.63 2.29 -15.04
N VAL A 57 25.29 2.25 -15.03
CA VAL A 57 24.46 3.10 -15.89
C VAL A 57 24.40 4.54 -15.38
N ARG A 58 24.21 4.73 -14.08
CA ARG A 58 24.21 6.03 -13.41
C ARG A 58 24.40 5.89 -11.90
N LYS A 59 25.62 6.11 -11.42
CA LYS A 59 25.96 6.06 -9.99
C LYS A 59 25.04 6.92 -9.12
N GLU A 60 24.63 8.09 -9.60
CA GLU A 60 23.73 8.99 -8.88
C GLU A 60 22.38 8.34 -8.56
N ALA A 61 21.91 7.41 -9.38
CA ALA A 61 20.65 6.69 -9.15
C ALA A 61 20.71 5.81 -7.88
N VAL A 62 21.90 5.38 -7.48
CA VAL A 62 22.13 4.62 -6.24
C VAL A 62 22.43 5.58 -5.09
N THR A 63 23.31 6.56 -5.28
CA THR A 63 23.75 7.43 -4.17
C THR A 63 22.70 8.45 -3.70
N THR A 64 21.67 8.73 -4.50
CA THR A 64 20.59 9.68 -4.13
C THR A 64 19.39 9.01 -3.46
N VAL A 65 19.43 7.69 -3.29
CA VAL A 65 18.40 6.94 -2.57
C VAL A 65 18.41 7.37 -1.10
N ASP A 66 17.23 7.60 -0.54
CA ASP A 66 17.06 7.80 0.90
C ASP A 66 17.14 6.45 1.62
N TYR A 67 18.37 6.02 1.92
CA TYR A 67 18.64 4.76 2.61
C TYR A 67 18.10 4.73 4.04
N ALA A 68 17.95 5.89 4.70
CA ALA A 68 17.36 5.97 6.03
C ALA A 68 15.86 5.65 5.97
N LEU A 69 15.14 6.23 4.99
CA LEU A 69 13.74 5.90 4.74
C LEU A 69 13.57 4.41 4.36
N MET A 70 14.44 3.89 3.49
CA MET A 70 14.41 2.47 3.12
C MET A 70 14.64 1.56 4.34
N ALA A 71 15.62 1.88 5.20
CA ALA A 71 15.87 1.14 6.43
C ALA A 71 14.66 1.20 7.39
N MET A 72 14.01 2.37 7.51
CA MET A 72 12.78 2.50 8.30
C MET A 72 11.68 1.57 7.79
N PHE A 73 11.49 1.44 6.47
CA PHE A 73 10.54 0.46 5.92
C PHE A 73 10.92 -0.98 6.28
N VAL A 74 12.20 -1.35 6.14
CA VAL A 74 12.68 -2.70 6.49
C VAL A 74 12.43 -3.02 7.97
N LEU A 75 12.79 -2.09 8.86
CA LEU A 75 12.57 -2.24 10.30
C LEU A 75 11.08 -2.31 10.64
N MET A 76 10.27 -1.42 10.07
CA MET A 76 8.82 -1.44 10.21
C MET A 76 8.22 -2.80 9.81
N PHE A 77 8.68 -3.37 8.69
CA PHE A 77 8.25 -4.70 8.26
C PHE A 77 8.67 -5.81 9.23
N ALA A 78 9.89 -5.75 9.75
CA ALA A 78 10.38 -6.71 10.75
C ALA A 78 9.60 -6.60 12.07
N ASP A 79 9.37 -5.38 12.56
CA ASP A 79 8.65 -5.11 13.81
C ASP A 79 7.19 -5.57 13.72
N PHE A 80 6.49 -5.23 12.64
CA PHE A 80 5.10 -5.66 12.47
C PHE A 80 4.98 -7.17 12.28
N ARG A 81 5.93 -7.82 11.59
CA ARG A 81 5.95 -9.28 11.51
C ARG A 81 6.23 -9.91 12.89
N GLY A 82 7.14 -9.33 13.67
CA GLY A 82 7.40 -9.76 15.04
C GLY A 82 6.17 -9.63 15.93
N LEU A 83 5.50 -8.48 15.88
CA LEU A 83 4.27 -8.23 16.64
C LEU A 83 3.14 -9.16 16.17
N ALA A 84 3.03 -9.45 14.88
CA ALA A 84 2.06 -10.41 14.34
C ALA A 84 2.26 -11.81 14.93
N ASN A 85 3.51 -12.28 15.01
CA ASN A 85 3.83 -13.57 15.62
C ASN A 85 3.49 -13.60 17.12
N ILE A 86 3.73 -12.50 17.84
CA ILE A 86 3.41 -12.38 19.27
C ILE A 86 1.89 -12.40 19.50
N LEU A 87 1.12 -11.76 18.63
CA LEU A 87 -0.34 -11.66 18.75
C LEU A 87 -1.08 -12.84 18.13
N ALA A 88 -0.43 -13.67 17.30
CA ALA A 88 -1.04 -14.82 16.62
C ALA A 88 -1.84 -15.75 17.58
N PRO A 89 -1.37 -16.09 18.80
CA PRO A 89 -2.16 -16.92 19.73
C PRO A 89 -3.43 -16.24 20.24
N ALA A 90 -3.44 -14.91 20.35
CA ALA A 90 -4.65 -14.16 20.69
C ALA A 90 -5.66 -14.15 19.51
N MET A 91 -5.15 -14.31 18.29
CA MET A 91 -5.95 -14.34 17.06
C MET A 91 -6.42 -15.75 16.68
N SER A 92 -5.77 -16.82 17.14
CA SER A 92 -6.15 -18.21 16.82
C SER A 92 -7.53 -18.62 17.33
N GLY A 93 -8.10 -17.89 18.30
CA GLY A 93 -9.48 -18.08 18.76
C GLY A 93 -10.53 -17.39 17.88
N LEU A 94 -10.12 -16.50 16.97
CA LEU A 94 -10.99 -15.88 15.99
C LEU A 94 -11.09 -16.82 14.79
N ALA A 95 -12.04 -17.74 14.81
CA ALA A 95 -12.40 -18.50 13.61
C ALA A 95 -13.08 -17.55 12.61
N ILE A 96 -12.28 -16.90 11.78
CA ILE A 96 -12.77 -16.03 10.70
C ILE A 96 -13.19 -16.95 9.56
N THR A 97 -14.40 -17.48 9.63
CA THR A 97 -14.94 -18.43 8.63
C THR A 97 -16.03 -17.80 7.77
N ASN A 98 -16.48 -16.59 8.12
CA ASN A 98 -17.48 -15.87 7.35
C ASN A 98 -16.80 -14.94 6.34
N PRO A 99 -17.16 -14.98 5.04
CA PRO A 99 -16.61 -14.12 3.99
C PRO A 99 -16.67 -12.63 4.32
N VAL A 100 -17.70 -12.18 5.04
CA VAL A 100 -17.83 -10.78 5.46
C VAL A 100 -16.75 -10.42 6.49
N SER A 101 -16.52 -11.29 7.48
CA SER A 101 -15.49 -11.05 8.50
C SER A 101 -14.07 -11.06 7.93
N GLU A 102 -13.82 -11.91 6.91
CA GLU A 102 -12.52 -11.96 6.22
C GLU A 102 -12.15 -10.64 5.54
N VAL A 103 -13.15 -9.88 5.05
CA VAL A 103 -12.91 -8.57 4.44
C VAL A 103 -12.86 -7.45 5.48
N PHE A 104 -13.83 -7.40 6.40
CA PHE A 104 -13.97 -6.25 7.29
C PHE A 104 -12.97 -6.24 8.46
N LEU A 105 -12.37 -7.38 8.82
CA LEU A 105 -11.29 -7.39 9.81
C LEU A 105 -10.04 -6.64 9.31
N PRO A 106 -9.50 -6.92 8.10
CA PRO A 106 -8.45 -6.10 7.51
C PRO A 106 -8.81 -4.62 7.37
N VAL A 107 -10.08 -4.28 7.08
CA VAL A 107 -10.55 -2.88 7.02
C VAL A 107 -10.36 -2.18 8.36
N ALA A 108 -10.82 -2.82 9.44
CA ALA A 108 -10.73 -2.27 10.79
C ALA A 108 -9.26 -2.15 11.25
N LEU A 109 -8.46 -3.20 11.05
CA LEU A 109 -7.06 -3.21 11.45
C LEU A 109 -6.24 -2.15 10.70
N SER A 110 -6.55 -1.93 9.42
CA SER A 110 -5.89 -0.89 8.61
C SER A 110 -6.09 0.52 9.16
N GLN A 111 -7.13 0.80 9.95
CA GLN A 111 -7.28 2.12 10.59
C GLN A 111 -6.29 2.35 11.74
N VAL A 112 -5.87 1.25 12.38
CA VAL A 112 -5.01 1.29 13.57
C VAL A 112 -3.55 1.29 13.14
N VAL A 113 -3.18 0.43 12.19
CA VAL A 113 -1.77 0.18 11.81
C VAL A 113 -1.42 0.53 10.36
N SER A 114 -2.35 1.06 9.56
CA SER A 114 -2.25 1.24 8.09
C SER A 114 -2.47 -0.05 7.29
N ASN A 115 -2.84 0.11 6.02
CA ASN A 115 -3.09 -0.96 5.07
C ASN A 115 -1.95 -2.01 4.95
N VAL A 116 -0.70 -1.58 4.79
CA VAL A 116 0.42 -2.50 4.58
C VAL A 116 0.71 -3.37 5.82
N PRO A 117 0.85 -2.81 7.04
CA PRO A 117 1.01 -3.62 8.25
C PRO A 117 -0.20 -4.51 8.53
N ALA A 118 -1.43 -4.04 8.32
CA ALA A 118 -2.63 -4.85 8.54
C ALA A 118 -2.63 -6.14 7.71
N THR A 119 -2.17 -6.07 6.46
CA THR A 119 -1.96 -7.27 5.63
C THR A 119 -0.97 -8.24 6.26
N LEU A 120 0.16 -7.74 6.76
CA LEU A 120 1.20 -8.58 7.38
C LEU A 120 0.79 -9.19 8.71
N PHE A 121 -0.12 -8.55 9.45
CA PHE A 121 -0.72 -9.13 10.66
C PHE A 121 -1.67 -10.28 10.35
N LEU A 122 -2.47 -10.12 9.31
CA LEU A 122 -3.56 -11.04 8.98
C LEU A 122 -3.18 -12.11 7.97
N ILE A 123 -2.00 -12.03 7.36
CA ILE A 123 -1.49 -13.07 6.48
C ILE A 123 -1.37 -14.39 7.26
N GLY A 124 -2.04 -15.44 6.78
CA GLY A 124 -2.13 -16.74 7.47
C GLY A 124 -3.26 -16.86 8.51
N HIS A 125 -3.97 -15.77 8.83
CA HIS A 125 -5.18 -15.78 9.67
C HIS A 125 -6.48 -15.60 8.86
N VAL A 126 -6.38 -15.01 7.66
CA VAL A 126 -7.46 -14.93 6.67
C VAL A 126 -7.20 -15.97 5.59
N SER A 127 -8.23 -16.74 5.23
CA SER A 127 -8.16 -17.84 4.25
C SER A 127 -7.89 -17.34 2.84
N SER A 128 -8.62 -16.31 2.42
CA SER A 128 -8.54 -15.76 1.07
C SER A 128 -7.57 -14.58 0.98
N TRP A 129 -6.59 -14.67 0.08
CA TRP A 129 -5.70 -13.56 -0.22
C TRP A 129 -6.46 -12.40 -0.88
N GLU A 130 -7.54 -12.69 -1.61
CA GLU A 130 -8.46 -11.71 -2.19
C GLU A 130 -9.16 -10.90 -1.12
N SER A 131 -9.76 -11.58 -0.12
CA SER A 131 -10.44 -10.93 1.01
C SER A 131 -9.48 -10.06 1.81
N LEU A 132 -8.27 -10.55 2.05
CA LEU A 132 -7.21 -9.80 2.71
C LEU A 132 -6.81 -8.55 1.90
N ALA A 133 -6.55 -8.70 0.61
CA ALA A 133 -6.15 -7.60 -0.27
C ALA A 133 -7.26 -6.55 -0.42
N VAL A 134 -8.51 -6.99 -0.64
CA VAL A 134 -9.65 -6.08 -0.75
C VAL A 134 -9.89 -5.36 0.57
N GLY A 135 -9.91 -6.08 1.69
CA GLY A 135 -10.15 -5.51 3.00
C GLY A 135 -9.09 -4.49 3.42
N ALA A 136 -7.81 -4.82 3.27
CA ALA A 136 -6.72 -3.92 3.65
C ALA A 136 -6.70 -2.65 2.78
N ASN A 137 -6.97 -2.77 1.48
CA ASN A 137 -7.07 -1.62 0.59
C ASN A 137 -8.31 -0.77 0.87
N LEU A 138 -9.46 -1.40 1.13
CA LEU A 138 -10.69 -0.70 1.50
C LEU A 138 -10.52 0.06 2.82
N GLY A 139 -9.85 -0.55 3.81
CA GLY A 139 -9.43 0.14 5.02
C GLY A 139 -8.46 1.29 4.73
N GLY A 140 -7.51 1.08 3.83
CA GLY A 140 -6.58 2.12 3.37
C GLY A 140 -7.26 3.38 2.82
N VAL A 141 -8.48 3.23 2.31
CA VAL A 141 -9.30 4.33 1.80
C VAL A 141 -10.08 5.04 2.90
N TRP A 142 -10.59 4.37 3.93
CA TRP A 142 -11.60 4.93 4.86
C TRP A 142 -11.24 6.29 5.53
N LEU A 143 -10.13 6.38 6.28
CA LEU A 143 -9.70 7.59 6.99
C LEU A 143 -8.28 8.02 6.59
N ILE A 144 -7.89 9.24 6.99
CA ILE A 144 -6.54 9.77 6.77
C ILE A 144 -5.46 8.84 7.35
N THR A 145 -5.74 8.17 8.47
CA THR A 145 -4.81 7.23 9.13
C THR A 145 -4.75 5.86 8.46
N GLY A 146 -5.72 5.53 7.58
CA GLY A 146 -5.81 4.22 6.95
C GLY A 146 -4.64 3.88 6.03
N SER A 147 -3.97 4.89 5.46
CA SER A 147 -2.79 4.68 4.63
C SER A 147 -1.80 5.85 4.68
N LEU A 148 -0.51 5.53 4.52
CA LEU A 148 0.54 6.54 4.33
C LEU A 148 0.25 7.44 3.13
N ALA A 149 -0.37 6.90 2.07
CA ALA A 149 -0.75 7.67 0.89
C ALA A 149 -1.76 8.79 1.21
N ASN A 150 -2.71 8.54 2.12
CA ASN A 150 -3.67 9.56 2.55
C ASN A 150 -2.98 10.70 3.31
N ILE A 151 -2.06 10.36 4.23
CA ILE A 151 -1.26 11.34 4.98
C ILE A 151 -0.41 12.19 4.03
N ILE A 152 0.30 11.54 3.10
CA ILE A 152 1.11 12.21 2.07
C ILE A 152 0.23 13.16 1.24
N THR A 153 -0.95 12.72 0.83
CA THR A 153 -1.89 13.54 0.05
C THR A 153 -2.30 14.80 0.82
N VAL A 154 -2.73 14.65 2.07
CA VAL A 154 -3.10 15.80 2.92
C VAL A 154 -1.91 16.73 3.14
N ARG A 155 -0.71 16.16 3.37
CA ARG A 155 0.52 16.92 3.61
C ARG A 155 0.98 17.72 2.39
N LEU A 156 0.95 17.13 1.20
CA LEU A 156 1.40 17.76 -0.05
C LEU A 156 0.39 18.77 -0.61
N THR A 157 -0.91 18.50 -0.45
CA THR A 157 -1.96 19.36 -1.02
C THR A 157 -2.43 20.45 -0.06
N GLY A 158 -2.18 20.30 1.25
CA GLY A 158 -2.63 21.23 2.28
C GLY A 158 -4.14 21.26 2.50
N ILE A 159 -4.89 20.27 1.99
CA ILE A 159 -6.34 20.20 2.20
C ILE A 159 -6.67 19.94 3.67
N SER A 160 -7.74 20.56 4.17
CA SER A 160 -8.22 20.27 5.52
C SER A 160 -8.70 18.82 5.64
N MET A 161 -8.52 18.21 6.81
CA MET A 161 -8.98 16.85 7.10
C MET A 161 -10.47 16.66 6.77
N ARG A 162 -11.33 17.61 7.18
CA ARG A 162 -12.77 17.61 6.90
C ARG A 162 -13.08 17.54 5.40
N LYS A 163 -12.30 18.25 4.58
CA LYS A 163 -12.47 18.25 3.11
C LYS A 163 -12.03 16.91 2.54
N PHE A 164 -10.91 16.34 3.00
CA PHE A 164 -10.47 15.00 2.58
C PHE A 164 -11.55 13.95 2.86
N HIS A 165 -12.01 13.86 4.11
CA HIS A 165 -13.02 12.86 4.51
C HIS A 165 -14.35 13.01 3.77
N ARG A 166 -14.74 14.23 3.40
CA ARG A 166 -15.97 14.46 2.61
C ARG A 166 -15.95 13.74 1.26
N TYR A 167 -14.79 13.63 0.61
CA TYR A 167 -14.68 12.93 -0.68
C TYR A 167 -14.51 11.43 -0.51
N VAL A 168 -13.81 11.03 0.55
CA VAL A 168 -13.35 9.65 0.71
C VAL A 168 -14.37 8.77 1.43
N LEU A 169 -15.18 9.32 2.34
CA LEU A 169 -16.25 8.57 3.02
C LEU A 169 -17.33 8.03 2.07
N PRO A 170 -17.86 8.81 1.09
CA PRO A 170 -18.81 8.26 0.11
C PRO A 170 -18.19 7.18 -0.75
N TYR A 171 -16.92 7.34 -1.14
CA TYR A 171 -16.19 6.35 -1.92
C TYR A 171 -16.02 5.03 -1.15
N PHE A 172 -15.62 5.10 0.12
CA PHE A 172 -15.57 3.94 1.02
C PHE A 172 -16.95 3.26 1.17
N ALA A 173 -18.01 4.05 1.34
CA ALA A 173 -19.37 3.51 1.51
C ALA A 173 -19.84 2.77 0.24
N ILE A 174 -19.59 3.32 -0.95
CA ILE A 174 -19.95 2.68 -2.22
C ILE A 174 -19.19 1.36 -2.39
N LEU A 175 -17.87 1.36 -2.16
CA LEU A 175 -17.07 0.14 -2.28
C LEU A 175 -17.50 -0.93 -1.29
N SER A 176 -17.77 -0.54 -0.04
CA SER A 176 -18.27 -1.46 1.00
C SER A 176 -19.62 -2.04 0.61
N ALA A 177 -20.53 -1.23 0.06
CA ALA A 177 -21.83 -1.68 -0.40
C ALA A 177 -21.71 -2.67 -1.57
N VAL A 178 -20.84 -2.40 -2.54
CA VAL A 178 -20.57 -3.33 -3.65
C VAL A 178 -20.07 -4.67 -3.14
N ILE A 179 -19.12 -4.67 -2.20
CA ILE A 179 -18.60 -5.90 -1.60
C ILE A 179 -19.70 -6.67 -0.86
N LEU A 180 -20.53 -5.98 -0.07
CA LEU A 180 -21.65 -6.61 0.64
C LEU A 180 -22.67 -7.22 -0.33
N VAL A 181 -22.97 -6.56 -1.45
CA VAL A 181 -23.86 -7.09 -2.50
C VAL A 181 -23.25 -8.32 -3.16
N LEU A 182 -21.96 -8.29 -3.51
CA LEU A 182 -21.28 -9.45 -4.08
C LEU A 182 -21.25 -10.62 -3.12
N ALA A 183 -20.99 -10.36 -1.83
CA ALA A 183 -21.03 -11.38 -0.78
C ALA A 183 -22.43 -11.97 -0.61
N ALA A 184 -23.47 -11.12 -0.58
CA ALA A 184 -24.86 -11.56 -0.50
C ALA A 184 -25.32 -12.36 -1.73
N ALA A 185 -24.77 -12.06 -2.91
CA ALA A 185 -25.03 -12.79 -4.15
C ALA A 185 -24.24 -14.11 -4.27
N GLY A 186 -23.35 -14.42 -3.32
CA GLY A 186 -22.45 -15.58 -3.41
C GLY A 186 -21.41 -15.48 -4.54
N LEU A 187 -21.13 -14.25 -5.01
CA LEU A 187 -20.17 -13.96 -6.09
C LEU A 187 -18.83 -13.44 -5.56
N TYR A 188 -18.69 -13.29 -4.24
CA TYR A 188 -17.47 -12.82 -3.62
C TYR A 188 -16.50 -14.00 -3.43
N PRO A 189 -15.21 -13.85 -3.76
CA PRO A 189 -14.23 -14.92 -3.60
C PRO A 189 -14.19 -15.43 -2.15
N HIS A 190 -14.13 -16.76 -2.01
CA HIS A 190 -14.01 -17.51 -0.75
C HIS A 190 -12.62 -18.11 -0.65
#